data_AF-A0A356M5G7-F1
#
_entry.id   AF-A0A356M5G7-F1
#
_cell.length_a   1.000
_cell.length_b   1.000
_cell.length_c   1.000
_cell.angle_alpha   90.00
_cell.angle_beta   90.00
_cell.angle_gamma   90.00
#
_symmetry.space_group_name_H-M   'P 1'
#
loop_
_entity.id
_entity.type
_entity.pdbx_description
1 polymer ?
#
loop_
_entity_poly.entity_id
_entity_poly.type
_entity_poly.pdbx_seq_one_letter_code
_entity_poly.pdbx_strand_id
1 'polypeptide(L)'
;KSVCLVDVRPGEPAVVRTLPLSSGKPLRRWLAREGLAQALTWTREGRDANCWIDLEINSERPLTAAELRELRMNNPGILYIRTLLTGSPAPGLAPDARQGKKIDELFAEYYRFRQGSPIPGDVLAAFLDLLNQEAEVGG
;
A
#
# COMPACT_ATOMS: atom_id res chain seq x y z
N LYS A 1 -7.82 17.98 -17.27
CA LYS A 1 -9.24 18.38 -17.43
C LYS A 1 -9.38 19.80 -16.89
N SER A 2 -10.36 20.57 -17.34
CA SER A 2 -10.60 21.95 -16.89
C SER A 2 -12.09 22.23 -16.88
N VAL A 3 -12.51 23.22 -16.10
CA VAL A 3 -13.88 23.74 -16.09
C VAL A 3 -13.85 25.22 -16.41
N CYS A 4 -14.86 25.71 -17.11
CA CYS A 4 -15.00 27.14 -17.41
C CYS A 4 -16.01 27.76 -16.45
N LEU A 5 -15.57 28.76 -15.68
CA LEU A 5 -16.46 29.62 -14.92
C LEU A 5 -16.87 30.78 -15.82
N VAL A 6 -18.18 30.93 -16.04
CA VAL A 6 -18.75 32.02 -16.84
C VAL A 6 -19.52 32.94 -15.91
N ASP A 7 -19.04 34.19 -15.78
CA ASP A 7 -19.71 35.24 -15.01
C ASP A 7 -20.45 36.17 -15.98
N VAL A 8 -21.75 36.38 -15.76
CA VAL A 8 -22.62 37.13 -16.68
C VAL A 8 -23.44 38.14 -15.89
N ARG A 9 -23.41 39.39 -16.36
CA ARG A 9 -24.23 40.49 -15.83
C ARG A 9 -25.06 41.12 -16.95
N PRO A 10 -26.31 41.54 -16.70
CA PRO A 10 -27.14 42.17 -17.73
C PRO A 10 -26.46 43.42 -18.31
N GLY A 11 -26.30 43.45 -19.63
CA GLY A 11 -25.69 44.58 -20.35
C GLY A 11 -24.16 44.56 -20.43
N GLU A 12 -23.48 43.59 -19.82
CA GLU A 12 -22.02 43.42 -19.91
C GLU A 12 -21.65 42.17 -20.71
N PRO A 13 -20.51 42.16 -21.42
CA PRO A 13 -20.00 40.95 -22.07
C PRO A 13 -19.63 39.89 -21.02
N ALA A 14 -20.03 38.64 -21.29
CA ALA A 14 -19.76 37.52 -20.40
C ALA A 14 -18.26 37.33 -20.16
N VAL A 15 -17.86 37.24 -18.89
CA VAL A 15 -16.47 37.01 -18.49
C VAL A 15 -16.25 35.52 -18.32
N VAL A 16 -15.56 34.91 -19.28
CA VAL A 16 -15.21 33.48 -19.25
C VAL A 16 -13.82 33.30 -18.66
N ARG A 17 -13.70 32.52 -17.59
CA ARG A 17 -12.43 32.13 -16.96
C ARG A 17 -12.29 30.62 -16.98
N THR A 18 -11.24 30.13 -17.65
CA THR A 18 -10.91 28.70 -17.64
C THR A 18 -10.14 28.36 -16.37
N LEU A 19 -10.74 27.55 -15.50
CA LEU A 19 -10.11 27.02 -14.30
C LEU A 19 -9.53 25.63 -14.61
N PRO A 20 -8.20 25.45 -14.59
CA PRO A 20 -7.61 24.13 -14.74
C PRO A 20 -8.02 23.27 -13.53
N LEU A 21 -8.58 22.08 -13.78
CA LEU A 21 -8.76 21.11 -12.71
C LEU A 21 -7.38 20.53 -12.43
N SER A 22 -6.85 20.75 -11.22
CA SER A 22 -5.74 19.95 -10.73
C SER A 22 -6.23 18.50 -10.67
N SER A 23 -5.69 17.67 -11.55
CA SER A 23 -5.82 16.22 -11.41
C SER A 23 -5.39 15.84 -9.99
N GLY A 24 -6.05 14.85 -9.38
CA GLY A 24 -5.73 14.39 -8.02
C GLY A 24 -4.24 14.07 -7.83
N LYS A 25 -3.81 13.94 -6.57
CA LYS A 25 -2.40 13.71 -6.26
C LYS A 25 -1.84 12.53 -7.09
N PRO A 26 -0.75 12.72 -7.86
CA PRO A 26 -0.19 11.64 -8.66
C PRO A 26 0.41 10.56 -7.75
N LEU A 27 0.35 9.29 -8.17
CA LEU A 27 0.96 8.19 -7.43
C LEU A 27 2.45 8.08 -7.78
N ARG A 28 3.31 8.05 -6.76
CA ARG A 28 4.76 7.87 -6.89
C ARG A 28 5.22 6.66 -6.09
N ARG A 29 6.17 5.93 -6.66
CA ARG A 29 6.80 4.77 -6.03
C ARG A 29 8.14 5.18 -5.43
N TRP A 30 8.33 4.91 -4.14
CA TRP A 30 9.58 5.12 -3.42
C TRP A 30 10.25 3.78 -3.13
N LEU A 31 11.54 3.69 -3.43
CA LEU A 31 12.34 2.46 -3.26
C LEU A 31 13.53 2.77 -2.35
N ALA A 32 13.35 2.64 -1.04
CA ALA A 32 14.39 2.89 -0.06
C ALA A 32 15.30 1.66 0.08
N ARG A 33 16.30 1.57 -0.81
CA ARG A 33 17.26 0.45 -0.86
C ARG A 33 18.24 0.46 0.31
N GLU A 34 18.53 1.63 0.86
CA GLU A 34 19.35 1.82 2.07
C GLU A 34 18.53 1.64 3.36
N GLY A 35 17.23 1.37 3.22
CA GLY A 35 16.33 1.02 4.30
C GLY A 35 15.65 2.20 4.98
N LEU A 36 15.26 2.00 6.24
CA LEU A 36 14.36 2.92 6.95
C LEU A 36 14.90 4.34 7.06
N ALA A 37 16.21 4.49 7.31
CA ALA A 37 16.82 5.81 7.47
C ALA A 37 16.63 6.67 6.21
N GLN A 38 16.83 6.09 5.03
CA GLN A 38 16.63 6.77 3.74
C GLN A 38 15.16 7.16 3.54
N ALA A 39 14.21 6.28 3.89
CA ALA A 39 12.79 6.60 3.82
C ALA A 39 12.41 7.76 4.76
N LEU A 40 12.92 7.75 6.00
CA LEU A 40 12.69 8.84 6.96
C LEU A 40 13.24 10.17 6.46
N THR A 41 14.45 10.18 5.88
CA THR A 41 15.02 11.38 5.27
C THR A 41 14.11 11.94 4.19
N TRP A 42 13.63 11.12 3.25
CA TRP A 42 12.69 11.59 2.22
C TRP A 42 11.38 12.15 2.77
N THR A 43 10.85 11.55 3.85
CA THR A 43 9.66 12.10 4.51
C THR A 43 9.93 13.46 5.15
N ARG A 44 11.10 13.65 5.77
CA ARG A 44 11.48 14.92 6.44
C ARG A 44 11.83 16.02 5.46
N GLU A 45 12.40 15.68 4.31
CA GLU A 45 12.70 16.62 3.22
C GLU A 45 11.44 17.11 2.48
N GLY A 46 10.26 16.55 2.79
CA GLY A 46 9.02 16.92 2.11
C GLY A 46 9.00 16.49 0.64
N ARG A 47 9.82 15.51 0.27
CA ARG A 47 9.87 14.96 -1.09
C ARG A 47 8.46 14.52 -1.48
N ASP A 48 8.02 14.93 -2.67
CA ASP A 48 6.75 14.50 -3.25
C ASP A 48 5.52 14.73 -2.33
N ALA A 49 5.52 15.76 -1.48
CA ALA A 49 4.46 16.03 -0.49
C ALA A 49 3.03 16.17 -1.07
N ASN A 50 2.92 16.50 -2.37
CA ASN A 50 1.64 16.57 -3.08
C ASN A 50 1.31 15.31 -3.90
N CYS A 51 1.97 14.18 -3.61
CA CYS A 51 1.76 12.90 -4.28
C CYS A 51 1.19 11.86 -3.31
N TRP A 52 0.54 10.84 -3.86
CA TRP A 52 0.36 9.58 -3.16
C TRP A 52 1.63 8.76 -3.26
N ILE A 53 2.01 8.06 -2.19
CA ILE A 53 3.28 7.34 -2.13
C ILE A 53 3.06 5.87 -1.83
N ASP A 54 3.62 5.02 -2.70
CA ASP A 54 3.81 3.59 -2.46
C ASP A 54 5.29 3.36 -2.10
N LEU A 55 5.54 3.00 -0.84
CA LEU A 55 6.88 2.95 -0.26
C LEU A 55 7.35 1.51 -0.06
N GLU A 56 8.47 1.17 -0.67
CA GLU A 56 9.18 -0.10 -0.49
C GLU A 56 10.49 0.17 0.25
N ILE A 57 10.75 -0.59 1.32
CA ILE A 57 11.91 -0.41 2.21
C ILE A 57 12.65 -1.73 2.33
N ASN A 58 13.94 -1.74 2.01
CA ASN A 58 14.82 -2.87 2.32
C ASN A 58 15.16 -2.86 3.81
N SER A 59 14.96 -3.96 4.50
CA SER A 59 15.35 -4.07 5.91
C SER A 59 15.73 -5.49 6.23
N GLU A 60 16.63 -5.71 7.18
CA GLU A 60 16.95 -7.07 7.65
C GLU A 60 15.88 -7.60 8.61
N ARG A 61 15.02 -6.71 9.13
CA ARG A 61 13.96 -7.04 10.08
C ARG A 61 12.63 -6.39 9.69
N PRO A 62 11.50 -6.91 10.18
CA PRO A 62 10.24 -6.20 10.10
C PRO A 62 10.32 -4.80 10.75
N LEU A 63 9.61 -3.84 10.16
CA LEU A 63 9.45 -2.51 10.76
C LEU A 63 8.52 -2.59 11.95
N THR A 64 8.88 -1.88 13.02
CA THR A 64 8.07 -1.77 14.23
C THR A 64 6.90 -0.82 14.01
N ALA A 65 5.87 -0.93 14.86
CA ALA A 65 4.72 -0.04 14.82
C ALA A 65 5.10 1.44 15.03
N ALA A 66 6.14 1.72 15.81
CA ALA A 66 6.65 3.07 16.03
C ALA A 66 7.25 3.66 14.74
N GLU A 67 8.10 2.90 14.04
CA GLU A 67 8.73 3.31 12.77
C GLU A 67 7.69 3.54 11.67
N LEU A 68 6.69 2.66 11.58
CA LEU A 68 5.57 2.81 10.63
C LEU A 68 4.72 4.04 10.94
N ARG A 69 4.57 4.39 12.22
CA ARG A 69 3.83 5.58 12.65
C ARG A 69 4.62 6.84 12.30
N GLU A 70 5.93 6.86 12.56
CA GLU A 70 6.80 7.98 12.24
C GLU A 70 6.78 8.32 10.75
N LEU A 71 6.90 7.32 9.86
CA LEU A 71 6.83 7.52 8.42
C LEU A 71 5.52 8.19 7.99
N ARG A 72 4.38 7.71 8.52
CA ARG A 72 3.05 8.26 8.19
C ARG A 72 2.81 9.64 8.79
N MET A 73 3.36 9.91 9.96
CA MET A 73 3.26 11.25 10.58
C MET A 73 4.04 12.28 9.77
N ASN A 74 5.24 11.92 9.30
CA ASN A 74 6.07 12.82 8.50
C ASN A 74 5.54 12.98 7.06
N ASN A 75 4.86 11.96 6.51
CA ASN A 75 4.24 12.06 5.19
C ASN A 75 2.85 11.37 5.14
N PRO A 76 1.76 12.15 5.27
CA PRO A 76 0.40 11.60 5.21
C PRO A 76 -0.01 11.15 3.79
N GLY A 77 0.81 11.42 2.77
CA GLY A 77 0.62 10.93 1.40
C GLY A 77 0.99 9.45 1.21
N ILE A 78 1.59 8.79 2.20
CA ILE A 78 1.95 7.37 2.11
C ILE A 78 0.70 6.49 2.21
N LEU A 79 0.39 5.81 1.11
CA LEU A 79 -0.71 4.84 1.02
C LEU A 79 -0.29 3.45 1.51
N TYR A 80 0.88 2.99 1.06
CA TYR A 80 1.38 1.63 1.34
C TYR A 80 2.83 1.67 1.78
N ILE A 81 3.18 0.79 2.73
CA ILE A 81 4.55 0.55 3.18
C ILE A 81 4.81 -0.94 3.09
N ARG A 82 5.78 -1.35 2.27
CA ARG A 82 6.21 -2.73 2.08
C ARG A 82 7.65 -2.87 2.54
N THR A 83 7.91 -3.85 3.41
CA THR A 83 9.27 -4.19 3.85
C THR A 83 9.78 -5.38 3.05
N LEU A 84 10.93 -5.22 2.39
CA LEU A 84 11.67 -6.30 1.74
C LEU A 84 12.75 -6.79 2.69
N LEU A 85 12.62 -8.04 3.15
CA LEU A 85 13.60 -8.65 4.06
C LEU A 85 14.84 -9.12 3.30
N THR A 86 15.97 -8.43 3.48
CA THR A 86 17.26 -8.85 2.91
C THR A 86 17.75 -10.10 3.65
N GLY A 87 17.65 -11.27 3.01
CA GLY A 87 18.13 -12.56 3.55
C GLY A 87 17.06 -13.66 3.66
N SER A 88 15.79 -13.32 3.47
CA SER A 88 14.72 -14.32 3.24
C SER A 88 14.48 -14.41 1.73
N PRO A 89 14.31 -15.61 1.14
CA PRO A 89 13.87 -15.69 -0.25
C PRO A 89 12.56 -14.92 -0.34
N ALA A 90 12.57 -13.81 -1.07
CA ALA A 90 11.37 -13.03 -1.29
C ALA A 90 10.29 -13.99 -1.81
N PRO A 91 9.15 -14.19 -1.13
CA PRO A 91 7.99 -14.67 -1.82
C PRO A 91 7.63 -13.51 -2.74
N GLY A 92 7.98 -13.65 -4.01
CA GLY A 92 7.64 -12.69 -5.03
C GLY A 92 6.16 -12.39 -4.90
N LEU A 93 5.82 -11.12 -4.64
CA LEU A 93 4.53 -10.55 -5.01
C LEU A 93 4.49 -10.36 -6.54
N ALA A 94 4.99 -11.36 -7.28
CA ALA A 94 4.64 -11.52 -8.67
C ALA A 94 3.19 -12.03 -8.66
N PRO A 95 2.27 -11.42 -9.40
CA PRO A 95 0.93 -11.97 -9.59
C PRO A 95 0.96 -13.45 -10.00
N ASP A 96 2.02 -13.85 -10.72
CA ASP A 96 2.28 -15.23 -11.16
C ASP A 96 2.67 -16.20 -10.02
N ALA A 97 3.24 -15.72 -8.91
CA ALA A 97 3.63 -16.58 -7.78
C ALA A 97 2.43 -17.08 -6.94
N ARG A 98 1.24 -16.49 -7.15
CA ARG A 98 -0.03 -16.94 -6.57
C ARG A 98 -0.78 -17.90 -7.49
N GLN A 99 -0.44 -17.97 -8.78
CA GLN A 99 -1.10 -18.88 -9.70
C GLN A 99 -0.63 -20.31 -9.41
N GLY A 100 -1.56 -21.14 -8.91
CA GLY A 100 -1.33 -22.57 -8.67
C GLY A 100 -0.98 -22.96 -7.23
N LYS A 101 -0.76 -22.01 -6.32
CA LYS A 101 -0.61 -22.31 -4.89
C LYS A 101 -1.98 -22.57 -4.25
N LYS A 102 -2.07 -23.62 -3.43
CA LYS A 102 -3.31 -23.94 -2.71
C LYS A 102 -3.51 -22.96 -1.53
N ILE A 103 -4.76 -22.78 -1.11
CA ILE A 103 -5.17 -21.77 -0.11
C ILE A 103 -4.52 -22.03 1.27
N ASP A 104 -4.28 -23.29 1.60
CA ASP A 104 -3.58 -23.78 2.80
C ASP A 104 -2.09 -23.35 2.81
N GLU A 105 -1.40 -23.47 1.68
CA GLU A 105 0.00 -23.04 1.54
C GLU A 105 0.16 -21.53 1.72
N LEU A 106 -0.74 -20.75 1.10
CA LEU A 106 -0.75 -19.29 1.23
C LEU A 106 -1.01 -18.85 2.67
N PHE A 107 -1.93 -19.53 3.36
CA PHE A 107 -2.24 -19.22 4.74
C PHE A 107 -1.11 -19.61 5.70
N ALA A 108 -0.44 -20.73 5.46
CA ALA A 108 0.72 -21.16 6.22
C ALA A 108 1.91 -20.19 6.08
N GLU A 109 2.18 -19.71 4.85
CA GLU A 109 3.19 -18.67 4.59
C GLU A 109 2.86 -17.37 5.32
N TYR A 110 1.60 -16.93 5.28
CA TYR A 110 1.12 -15.75 5.99
C TYR A 110 1.25 -15.89 7.52
N TYR A 111 0.84 -17.03 8.08
CA TYR A 111 0.92 -17.29 9.52
C TYR A 111 2.37 -17.26 10.01
N ARG A 112 3.27 -17.93 9.29
CA ARG A 112 4.71 -17.92 9.59
C ARG A 112 5.31 -16.52 9.52
N PHE A 113 4.91 -15.72 8.53
CA PHE A 113 5.36 -14.33 8.43
C PHE A 113 4.94 -13.48 9.62
N ARG A 114 3.70 -13.66 10.11
CA ARG A 114 3.13 -12.83 11.17
C ARG A 114 3.52 -13.26 12.59
N GLN A 115 3.59 -14.58 12.84
CA GLN A 115 3.83 -15.16 14.18
C GLN A 115 5.27 -15.63 14.37
N GLY A 116 6.07 -15.74 13.30
CA GLY A 116 7.43 -16.28 13.38
C GLY A 116 7.52 -17.78 13.68
N SER A 117 6.37 -18.48 13.77
CA SER A 117 6.26 -19.90 14.05
C SER A 117 5.41 -20.61 12.98
N PRO A 118 5.63 -21.92 12.74
CA PRO A 118 4.76 -22.69 11.85
C PRO A 118 3.33 -22.71 12.38
N ILE A 119 2.36 -22.75 11.46
CA ILE A 119 0.95 -22.82 11.82
C ILE A 119 0.64 -24.14 12.55
N PRO A 120 -0.02 -24.08 13.71
CA PRO A 120 -0.57 -25.28 14.36
C PRO A 120 -1.63 -25.94 13.48
N GLY A 121 -1.66 -27.28 13.45
CA GLY A 121 -2.55 -28.03 12.56
C GLY A 121 -4.04 -27.81 12.83
N ASP A 122 -4.41 -27.60 14.10
CA ASP A 122 -5.76 -27.24 14.55
C ASP A 122 -6.22 -25.88 14.02
N VAL A 123 -5.32 -24.89 13.99
CA VAL A 123 -5.61 -23.56 13.45
C VAL A 123 -5.80 -23.60 11.94
N LEU A 124 -4.97 -24.39 11.24
CA LEU A 124 -5.12 -24.57 9.79
C LEU A 124 -6.42 -25.31 9.45
N ALA A 125 -6.77 -26.34 10.21
CA ALA A 125 -8.03 -27.08 10.03
C ALA A 125 -9.25 -26.18 10.23
N ALA A 126 -9.27 -25.38 11.31
CA ALA A 126 -10.37 -24.44 11.57
C ALA A 126 -10.54 -23.40 10.44
N PHE A 127 -9.44 -22.93 9.83
CA PHE A 127 -9.49 -22.02 8.69
C PHE A 127 -10.10 -22.68 7.44
N LEU A 128 -9.72 -23.92 7.15
CA LEU A 128 -10.26 -24.68 6.02
C LEU A 128 -11.74 -25.03 6.21
N ASP A 129 -12.14 -25.37 7.45
CA ASP A 129 -13.53 -25.64 7.78
C ASP A 129 -14.42 -24.41 7.57
N LEU A 130 -13.95 -23.22 7.97
CA LEU A 130 -14.67 -21.96 7.75
C LEU A 130 -14.85 -21.66 6.25
N LEU A 131 -13.80 -21.87 5.45
CA LEU A 131 -13.86 -21.68 3.99
C LEU A 131 -14.84 -22.64 3.32
N ASN A 132 -14.90 -23.88 3.79
CA ASN A 132 -15.84 -24.88 3.26
C ASN A 132 -17.29 -24.56 3.67
N GLN A 133 -17.51 -24.02 4.87
CA GLN A 133 -18.83 -23.57 5.31
C GLN A 133 -19.34 -22.37 4.50
N GLU A 134 -18.47 -21.42 4.12
CA GLU A 134 -18.85 -20.28 3.27
C GLU A 134 -19.19 -20.72 1.83
N ALA A 135 -18.62 -21.83 1.35
CA ALA A 135 -18.91 -22.38 0.03
C ALA A 135 -20.31 -23.05 -0.08
N GLU A 136 -20.87 -23.55 1.03
CA GLU A 136 -22.20 -24.18 1.05
C GLU A 136 -23.38 -23.20 1.14
N VAL A 137 -23.15 -21.95 1.57
CA VAL A 137 -24.22 -20.95 1.74
C VAL A 137 -24.47 -20.13 0.45
N GLY A 138 -23.69 -20.37 -0.61
CA GLY A 138 -23.79 -19.68 -1.90
C GLY A 138 -24.26 -20.55 -3.08
N GLY A 139 -24.86 -21.72 -2.83
CA GLY A 139 -25.40 -22.63 -3.85
C GLY A 139 -26.89 -22.44 -4.11
#